data_AF-A0A3Q8S7B8-F1
#
_entry.id   AF-A0A3Q8S7B8-F1
#
_cell.length_a   1.000
_cell.length_b   1.000
_cell.length_c   1.000
_cell.angle_alpha   90.00
_cell.angle_beta   90.00
_cell.angle_gamma   90.00
#
_symmetry.space_group_name_H-M   'P 1'
#
loop_
_entity.id
_entity.type
_entity.pdbx_description
1 polymer ?
#
loop_
_entity_poly.entity_id
_entity_poly.type
_entity_poly.pdbx_seq_one_letter_code
_entity_poly.pdbx_strand_id
1 'polypeptide(L)'
;MNHRNENASFMNINVNIIAKILWAFSFAAAIGNRDLSFFPLIFAFLVLFLEKHSNYLRNHASQIVILNIAIFMINLIIGLIQTIFLSVFGWIILVGPTAVLVFTIINIALGLIYSLYHIFGIAKAGKYQYCKLPLIGFLGDKIEQSVYNKS
;
A
#
# COMPACT_ATOMS: atom_id res chain seq x y z
N MET A 1 -19.78 21.53 17.07
CA MET A 1 -18.62 20.66 16.71
C MET A 1 -18.47 19.64 17.81
N ASN A 2 -18.82 18.38 17.54
CA ASN A 2 -18.80 17.32 18.55
C ASN A 2 -17.39 16.71 18.57
N HIS A 3 -16.67 16.85 19.69
CA HIS A 3 -15.40 16.15 19.94
C HIS A 3 -15.65 14.64 20.01
N ARG A 4 -15.73 13.99 18.85
CA ARG A 4 -15.82 12.53 18.74
C ARG A 4 -14.45 11.93 19.00
N ASN A 5 -14.22 11.62 20.27
CA ASN A 5 -13.33 10.59 20.79
C ASN A 5 -12.02 10.39 20.01
N GLU A 6 -11.20 11.44 19.98
CA GLU A 6 -9.92 11.45 19.25
C GLU A 6 -8.89 10.47 19.83
N ASN A 7 -9.09 10.01 21.06
CA ASN A 7 -8.17 9.17 21.83
C ASN A 7 -8.59 7.69 21.92
N ALA A 8 -9.61 7.26 21.17
CA ALA A 8 -10.10 5.87 21.19
C ALA A 8 -9.25 4.90 20.35
N SER A 9 -7.92 5.02 20.40
CA SER A 9 -7.00 4.01 19.87
C SER A 9 -6.54 3.12 21.01
N PHE A 10 -6.16 1.86 20.72
CA PHE A 10 -5.45 1.02 21.69
C PHE A 10 -4.17 1.68 22.25
N MET A 11 -3.65 2.70 21.56
CA MET A 11 -2.50 3.48 21.99
C MET A 11 -2.86 4.77 22.77
N ASN A 12 -4.14 5.11 22.94
CA ASN A 12 -4.60 6.40 23.53
C ASN A 12 -4.02 7.64 22.82
N ILE A 13 -3.57 7.47 21.57
CA ILE A 13 -2.99 8.49 20.69
C ILE A 13 -4.03 8.90 19.65
N ASN A 14 -3.94 10.14 19.18
CA ASN A 14 -4.81 10.65 18.13
C ASN A 14 -4.77 9.76 16.87
N VAL A 15 -5.90 9.13 16.55
CA VAL A 15 -6.06 8.19 15.42
C VAL A 15 -5.69 8.80 14.07
N ASN A 16 -5.79 10.12 13.91
CA ASN A 16 -5.37 10.82 12.69
C ASN A 16 -3.85 10.84 12.53
N ILE A 17 -3.13 11.11 13.62
CA ILE A 17 -1.67 11.13 13.60
C ILE A 17 -1.16 9.74 13.23
N ILE A 18 -1.73 8.69 13.84
CA ILE A 18 -1.37 7.30 13.50
C ILE A 18 -1.66 7.01 12.03
N ALA A 19 -2.84 7.37 11.51
CA ALA A 19 -3.18 7.14 10.11
C ALA A 19 -2.21 7.84 9.14
N LYS A 20 -1.82 9.09 9.42
CA LYS A 20 -0.82 9.83 8.63
C LYS A 20 0.54 9.16 8.67
N ILE A 21 0.99 8.76 9.86
CA ILE A 21 2.28 8.06 10.04
C ILE A 21 2.26 6.73 9.28
N LEU A 22 1.16 5.98 9.35
CA LEU A 22 1.03 4.69 8.66
C LEU A 22 1.16 4.85 7.15
N TRP A 23 0.48 5.84 6.58
CA TRP A 23 0.59 6.16 5.15
C TRP A 23 1.96 6.70 4.77
N ALA A 24 2.56 7.57 5.57
CA ALA A 24 3.89 8.13 5.33
C ALA A 24 4.97 7.05 5.39
N PHE A 25 4.88 6.12 6.35
CA PHE A 25 5.78 4.98 6.47
C PHE A 25 5.64 4.04 5.28
N SER A 26 4.41 3.70 4.88
CA SER A 26 4.15 2.91 3.67
C SER A 26 4.71 3.57 2.42
N PHE A 27 4.54 4.89 2.30
CA PHE A 27 5.07 5.64 1.17
C PHE A 27 6.61 5.63 1.15
N ALA A 28 7.24 5.94 2.28
CA ALA A 28 8.69 5.95 2.43
C ALA A 28 9.31 4.59 2.10
N ALA A 29 8.67 3.50 2.49
CA ALA A 29 9.11 2.15 2.14
C ALA A 29 8.86 1.80 0.66
N ALA A 30 7.79 2.32 0.05
CA ALA A 30 7.49 2.09 -1.37
C ALA A 30 8.47 2.81 -2.31
N ILE A 31 8.94 4.01 -1.94
CA ILE A 31 9.93 4.79 -2.70
C ILE A 31 11.37 4.51 -2.28
N GLY A 32 11.56 3.98 -1.07
CA GLY A 32 12.85 3.74 -0.45
C GLY A 32 13.42 2.38 -0.83
N ASN A 33 14.21 1.81 0.08
CA ASN A 33 14.93 0.57 -0.17
C ASN A 33 13.96 -0.61 -0.36
N ARG A 34 14.15 -1.40 -1.43
CA ARG A 34 13.31 -2.58 -1.77
C ARG A 34 13.23 -3.58 -0.62
N ASP A 35 14.29 -3.69 0.17
CA ASP A 35 14.38 -4.59 1.33
C ASP A 35 13.50 -4.15 2.53
N LEU A 36 12.92 -2.95 2.49
CA LEU A 36 12.01 -2.48 3.52
C LEU A 36 10.53 -2.56 3.12
N SER A 37 10.24 -2.99 1.89
CA SER A 37 8.90 -2.96 1.30
C SER A 37 7.85 -3.83 2.02
N PHE A 38 8.26 -4.84 2.78
CA PHE A 38 7.37 -5.71 3.54
C PHE A 38 7.02 -5.20 4.94
N PHE A 39 7.82 -4.31 5.53
CA PHE A 39 7.54 -3.77 6.87
C PHE A 39 6.23 -2.99 6.96
N PRO A 40 5.85 -2.12 6.00
CA PRO A 40 4.56 -1.45 6.01
C PRO A 40 3.37 -2.40 5.97
N LEU A 41 3.50 -3.52 5.25
CA LEU A 41 2.45 -4.53 5.18
C LEU A 41 2.25 -5.18 6.56
N ILE A 42 3.33 -5.62 7.20
CA ILE A 42 3.28 -6.21 8.54
C ILE A 42 2.70 -5.21 9.54
N PHE A 43 3.19 -3.97 9.52
CA PHE A 43 2.75 -2.93 10.43
C PHE A 43 1.26 -2.57 10.23
N ALA A 44 0.80 -2.47 8.98
CA ALA A 44 -0.60 -2.23 8.68
C ALA A 44 -1.50 -3.41 9.10
N PHE A 45 -1.04 -4.66 8.95
CA PHE A 45 -1.74 -5.82 9.51
C PHE A 45 -1.83 -5.76 11.04
N LEU A 46 -0.73 -5.45 11.73
CA LEU A 46 -0.73 -5.31 13.19
C LEU A 46 -1.73 -4.25 13.64
N VAL A 47 -1.73 -3.07 13.01
CA VAL A 47 -2.71 -2.01 13.31
C VAL A 47 -4.14 -2.50 13.06
N LEU A 48 -4.40 -3.21 11.97
CA LEU A 48 -5.73 -3.73 11.64
C LEU A 48 -6.27 -4.72 12.69
N PHE A 49 -5.41 -5.56 13.27
CA PHE A 49 -5.78 -6.56 14.28
C PHE A 49 -5.84 -6.00 15.72
N LEU A 50 -4.95 -5.05 16.05
CA LEU A 50 -4.87 -4.45 17.38
C LEU A 50 -5.90 -3.34 17.59
N GLU A 51 -6.21 -2.59 16.54
CA GLU A 51 -7.19 -1.51 16.61
C GLU A 51 -8.62 -2.07 16.55
N LYS A 52 -9.29 -2.11 17.70
CA LYS A 52 -10.68 -2.56 17.83
C LYS A 52 -11.70 -1.43 17.95
N HIS A 53 -11.26 -0.21 18.28
CA HIS A 53 -12.14 0.87 18.68
C HIS A 53 -12.37 1.91 17.57
N SER A 54 -11.37 2.14 16.71
CA SER A 54 -11.45 3.13 15.64
C SER A 54 -11.65 2.51 14.26
N ASN A 55 -12.89 2.55 13.74
CA ASN A 55 -13.18 2.17 12.35
C ASN A 55 -12.40 3.03 11.34
N TYR A 56 -12.13 4.30 11.67
CA TYR A 56 -11.32 5.18 10.82
C TYR A 56 -9.89 4.62 10.64
N LEU A 57 -9.21 4.28 11.73
CA LEU A 57 -7.84 3.79 11.64
C LEU A 57 -7.77 2.40 11.00
N ARG A 58 -8.74 1.53 11.28
CA ARG A 58 -8.87 0.20 10.64
C ARG A 58 -9.09 0.31 9.14
N ASN A 59 -9.93 1.26 8.71
CA ASN A 59 -10.11 1.54 7.29
C ASN A 59 -8.79 1.93 6.62
N HIS A 60 -8.06 2.92 7.15
CA HIS A 60 -6.77 3.32 6.59
C HIS A 60 -5.75 2.16 6.58
N ALA A 61 -5.69 1.36 7.65
CA ALA A 61 -4.82 0.19 7.70
C ALA A 61 -5.18 -0.86 6.64
N SER A 62 -6.46 -1.16 6.45
CA SER A 62 -6.93 -2.12 5.42
C SER A 62 -6.59 -1.66 4.00
N GLN A 63 -6.71 -0.37 3.72
CA GLN A 63 -6.39 0.22 2.42
C GLN A 63 -4.88 0.17 2.14
N ILE A 64 -4.05 0.34 3.17
CA ILE A 64 -2.59 0.19 3.04
C ILE A 64 -2.22 -1.29 2.82
N VAL A 65 -2.85 -2.22 3.54
CA VAL A 65 -2.64 -3.66 3.34
C VAL A 65 -2.93 -4.05 1.89
N ILE A 66 -4.10 -3.68 1.37
CA ILE A 66 -4.47 -4.08 0.01
C ILE A 66 -3.59 -3.40 -1.04
N LEU A 67 -3.20 -2.15 -0.84
CA LEU A 67 -2.28 -1.45 -1.75
C LEU A 67 -0.94 -2.17 -1.83
N ASN A 68 -0.35 -2.53 -0.68
CA ASN A 68 0.93 -3.24 -0.64
C ASN A 68 0.84 -4.64 -1.25
N ILE A 69 -0.26 -5.37 -1.01
CA ILE A 69 -0.51 -6.67 -1.68
C ILE A 69 -0.62 -6.50 -3.19
N ALA A 70 -1.37 -5.49 -3.66
CA ALA A 70 -1.53 -5.23 -5.09
C ALA A 70 -0.18 -4.88 -5.76
N ILE A 71 0.62 -4.01 -5.12
CA ILE A 71 1.96 -3.65 -5.58
C ILE A 71 2.86 -4.89 -5.68
N PHE A 72 2.86 -5.73 -4.64
CA PHE A 72 3.63 -6.97 -4.63
C PHE A 72 3.24 -7.89 -5.79
N MET A 73 1.94 -8.12 -5.99
CA MET A 73 1.43 -8.99 -7.06
C MET A 73 1.78 -8.44 -8.46
N ILE A 74 1.62 -7.14 -8.69
CA ILE A 74 1.96 -6.53 -9.98
C ILE A 74 3.46 -6.65 -10.26
N ASN A 75 4.30 -6.32 -9.28
CA ASN A 75 5.75 -6.39 -9.44
C ASN A 75 6.23 -7.84 -9.65
N LEU A 76 5.60 -8.82 -8.98
CA LEU A 76 5.88 -10.24 -9.19
C LEU A 76 5.55 -10.67 -10.62
N ILE A 77 4.37 -10.31 -11.13
CA ILE A 77 3.93 -10.65 -12.49
C ILE A 77 4.88 -10.03 -13.52
N ILE A 78 5.22 -8.75 -13.39
CA ILE A 78 6.12 -8.06 -14.31
C ILE A 78 7.52 -8.67 -14.26
N GLY A 79 8.03 -8.97 -13.06
CA GLY A 79 9.31 -9.64 -12.88
C GLY A 79 9.36 -10.99 -13.59
N LEU A 80 8.31 -11.82 -13.43
CA LEU A 80 8.21 -13.11 -14.11
C LEU A 80 8.17 -12.95 -15.63
N ILE A 81 7.38 -12.01 -16.15
CA ILE A 81 7.31 -11.72 -17.59
C ILE A 81 8.68 -11.30 -18.11
N GLN A 82 9.37 -10.41 -17.40
CA GLN A 82 10.71 -9.95 -17.77
C GLN A 82 11.72 -11.11 -17.79
N THR A 83 11.72 -11.95 -16.74
CA THR A 83 12.61 -13.10 -16.66
C THR A 83 12.36 -14.07 -17.81
N ILE A 84 11.10 -14.46 -18.06
CA ILE A 84 10.75 -15.37 -19.16
C ILE A 84 11.17 -14.78 -20.50
N PHE A 85 10.86 -13.50 -20.74
CA PHE A 85 11.21 -12.82 -22.00
C PHE A 85 12.73 -12.84 -22.24
N LEU A 86 13.53 -12.49 -21.23
CA LEU A 86 14.98 -12.51 -21.33
C LEU A 86 15.56 -13.91 -21.46
N SER A 87 14.96 -14.92 -20.82
CA SER A 87 15.39 -16.32 -20.96
C SER A 87 15.15 -16.86 -22.37
N VAL A 88 14.07 -16.47 -23.03
CA VAL A 88 13.71 -16.97 -24.38
C VAL A 88 14.40 -16.19 -25.49
N PHE A 89 14.50 -14.86 -25.37
CA PHE A 89 14.96 -13.98 -26.45
C PHE A 89 16.25 -13.22 -26.14
N GLY A 90 16.79 -13.32 -24.93
CA GLY A 90 17.96 -12.55 -24.50
C GLY A 90 19.27 -12.88 -25.23
N TRP A 91 19.33 -14.01 -25.94
CA TRP A 91 20.46 -14.39 -26.79
C TRP A 91 20.50 -13.61 -28.11
N ILE A 92 19.39 -12.99 -28.52
CA ILE A 92 19.33 -12.16 -29.73
C ILE A 92 20.03 -10.82 -29.45
N ILE A 93 20.95 -10.45 -30.33
CA ILE A 93 21.70 -9.19 -30.26
C ILE A 93 20.72 -8.02 -30.11
N LEU A 94 21.02 -7.12 -29.16
CA LEU A 94 20.22 -5.94 -28.77
C LEU A 94 18.87 -6.22 -28.07
N VAL A 95 18.29 -7.42 -28.14
CA VAL A 95 17.01 -7.71 -27.46
C VAL A 95 17.12 -7.60 -25.94
N GLY A 96 18.18 -8.14 -25.35
CA GLY A 96 18.42 -8.02 -23.91
C GLY A 96 18.45 -6.56 -23.42
N PRO A 97 19.35 -5.71 -23.95
CA PRO A 97 19.42 -4.29 -23.61
C PRO A 97 18.10 -3.54 -23.84
N THR A 98 17.44 -3.76 -24.98
CA THR A 98 16.16 -3.10 -25.29
C THR A 98 15.06 -3.52 -24.32
N ALA A 99 14.96 -4.82 -23.98
CA ALA A 99 13.98 -5.31 -23.03
C ALA A 99 14.20 -4.70 -21.64
N VAL A 100 15.45 -4.68 -21.15
CA VAL A 100 15.79 -4.06 -19.86
C VAL A 100 15.37 -2.59 -19.84
N LEU A 101 15.61 -1.84 -20.91
CA LEU A 101 15.17 -0.44 -21.02
C LEU A 101 13.63 -0.32 -20.94
N VAL A 102 12.90 -1.13 -21.70
CA VAL A 102 11.43 -1.12 -21.71
C VAL A 102 10.87 -1.45 -20.33
N PHE A 103 11.35 -2.52 -19.67
CA PHE A 103 10.91 -2.88 -18.32
C PHE A 103 11.29 -1.83 -17.28
N THR A 104 12.41 -1.12 -17.46
CA THR A 104 12.79 0.01 -16.60
C THR A 104 11.77 1.14 -16.69
N ILE A 105 11.37 1.51 -17.91
CA ILE A 105 10.35 2.55 -18.13
C ILE A 105 9.00 2.14 -17.49
N ILE A 106 8.59 0.88 -17.67
CA ILE A 106 7.37 0.35 -17.05
C ILE A 106 7.44 0.45 -15.52
N ASN A 107 8.55 0.05 -14.92
CA ASN A 107 8.74 0.11 -13.46
C ASN A 107 8.71 1.55 -12.93
N ILE A 108 9.31 2.51 -13.66
CA ILE A 108 9.24 3.94 -13.30
C ILE A 108 7.80 4.44 -13.34
N ALA A 109 7.06 4.14 -14.42
CA ALA A 109 5.66 4.54 -14.55
C ALA A 109 4.78 3.97 -13.43
N LEU A 110 4.99 2.70 -13.07
CA LEU A 110 4.29 2.06 -11.96
C LEU A 110 4.67 2.67 -10.60
N GLY A 111 5.95 2.96 -10.38
CA GLY A 111 6.41 3.64 -9.17
C GLY A 111 5.72 5.00 -8.97
N LEU A 112 5.53 5.77 -10.05
CA LEU A 112 4.77 7.02 -10.01
C LEU A 112 3.29 6.77 -9.66
N ILE A 113 2.66 5.78 -10.28
CA ILE A 113 1.26 5.43 -9.99
C ILE A 113 1.09 5.01 -8.52
N TYR A 114 1.98 4.16 -8.00
CA TYR A 114 1.96 3.73 -6.59
C TYR A 114 2.14 4.91 -5.64
N SER A 115 3.00 5.86 -6.00
CA SER A 115 3.22 7.08 -5.23
C SER A 115 1.95 7.92 -5.14
N LEU A 116 1.19 8.05 -6.25
CA LEU A 116 -0.08 8.77 -6.26
C LEU A 116 -1.12 8.15 -5.31
N TYR A 117 -1.21 6.82 -5.25
CA TYR A 117 -2.11 6.15 -4.30
C TYR A 117 -1.74 6.42 -2.85
N HIS A 118 -0.45 6.44 -2.53
CA HIS A 118 0.03 6.78 -1.19
C HIS A 118 -0.27 8.24 -0.83
N ILE A 119 0.04 9.18 -1.73
CA ILE A 119 -0.25 10.60 -1.53
C ILE A 119 -1.75 10.83 -1.34
N PHE A 120 -2.60 10.12 -2.09
CA PHE A 120 -4.05 10.16 -1.92
C PHE A 120 -4.48 9.69 -0.52
N GLY A 121 -3.91 8.59 -0.04
CA GLY A 121 -4.13 8.09 1.32
C GLY A 121 -3.71 9.08 2.41
N ILE A 122 -2.54 9.70 2.26
CA ILE A 122 -2.04 10.77 3.15
C ILE A 122 -2.99 11.97 3.13
N ALA A 123 -3.45 12.41 1.96
CA ALA A 123 -4.35 13.55 1.82
C ALA A 123 -5.71 13.29 2.47
N LYS A 124 -6.24 12.06 2.34
CA LYS A 124 -7.46 11.63 3.01
C LYS A 124 -7.31 11.62 4.53
N ALA A 125 -6.18 11.09 5.03
CA ALA A 125 -5.87 11.15 6.46
C ALA A 125 -5.75 12.59 6.94
N GLY A 126 -5.07 13.45 6.18
CA GLY A 126 -4.98 14.90 6.36
C GLY A 126 -6.31 15.58 6.66
N LYS A 127 -7.36 15.17 5.95
CA LYS A 127 -8.72 15.73 6.04
C LYS A 127 -9.64 14.99 6.99
N TYR A 128 -9.14 14.01 7.76
CA TYR A 128 -9.94 13.15 8.65
C TYR A 128 -11.08 12.44 7.90
N GLN A 129 -10.79 11.96 6.69
CA GLN A 129 -11.76 11.27 5.84
C GLN A 129 -11.36 9.81 5.66
N TYR A 130 -12.34 8.90 5.70
CA TYR A 130 -12.14 7.51 5.31
C TYR A 130 -11.45 7.40 3.94
N CYS A 131 -10.56 6.41 3.83
CA CYS A 131 -9.83 6.15 2.61
C CYS A 131 -10.55 5.07 1.80
N LYS A 132 -10.76 5.35 0.52
CA LYS A 132 -11.17 4.35 -0.45
C LYS A 132 -10.31 4.53 -1.68
N LEU A 133 -9.36 3.63 -1.87
CA LEU A 133 -8.46 3.72 -3.02
C LEU A 133 -9.26 3.53 -4.32
N PRO A 134 -8.99 4.33 -5.35
CA PRO A 134 -9.50 4.07 -6.69
C PRO A 134 -9.16 2.63 -7.13
N LEU A 135 -10.08 1.99 -7.84
CA LEU A 135 -9.95 0.63 -8.41
C LEU A 135 -9.85 -0.52 -7.39
N ILE A 136 -9.04 -0.42 -6.34
CA ILE A 136 -8.77 -1.52 -5.39
C ILE A 136 -9.42 -1.35 -4.01
N GLY A 137 -10.02 -0.19 -3.73
CA GLY A 137 -10.51 0.12 -2.39
C GLY A 137 -11.63 -0.79 -1.88
N PHE A 138 -12.39 -1.43 -2.77
CA PHE A 138 -13.43 -2.40 -2.41
C PHE A 138 -12.86 -3.66 -1.73
N LEU A 139 -11.62 -4.05 -2.05
CA LEU A 139 -10.94 -5.18 -1.42
C LEU A 139 -10.46 -4.81 -0.02
N GLY A 140 -10.01 -3.57 0.18
CA GLY A 140 -9.69 -3.03 1.51
C GLY A 140 -10.91 -3.05 2.43
N ASP A 141 -12.06 -2.56 1.93
CA ASP A 141 -13.34 -2.58 2.67
C ASP A 141 -13.73 -4.01 3.10
N LYS A 142 -13.55 -5.02 2.23
CA LYS A 142 -13.81 -6.44 2.55
C LYS A 142 -12.86 -6.99 3.62
N ILE A 143 -11.58 -6.62 3.57
CA ILE A 143 -10.59 -7.04 4.57
C ILE A 143 -10.98 -6.48 5.95
N GLU A 144 -11.29 -5.19 6.02
CA GLU A 144 -11.72 -4.52 7.26
C GLU A 144 -12.93 -5.23 7.91
N GLN A 145 -13.95 -5.52 7.11
CA GLN A 145 -15.16 -6.22 7.57
C GLN A 145 -14.86 -7.64 8.05
N SER A 146 -14.00 -8.38 7.33
CA SER A 146 -13.64 -9.76 7.69
C SER A 146 -12.91 -9.86 9.03
N VAL A 147 -12.09 -8.86 9.36
CA VAL A 147 -11.39 -8.79 10.64
C VAL A 147 -12.33 -8.36 11.76
N TYR A 148 -13.27 -7.44 11.49
CA TYR A 148 -14.24 -6.99 12.49
C TYR A 148 -15.14 -8.13 12.97
N ASN A 149 -15.65 -8.92 12.02
CA ASN A 149 -16.60 -10.00 12.31
C ASN A 149 -15.96 -11.18 13.07
N LYS A 150 -14.63 -11.22 13.22
CA LYS A 150 -13.89 -12.26 13.94
C LYS A 150 -13.32 -11.80 15.28
N SER A 151 -13.39 -10.51 15.62
CA SER A 151 -12.72 -9.89 16.78
C SER A 151 -13.63 -9.58 17.94
#